data_AF-A0A376BMH1-F1
#
_entry.id   AF-A0A376BMH1-F1
#
_cell.length_a   1.000
_cell.length_b   1.000
_cell.length_c   1.000
_cell.angle_alpha   90.00
_cell.angle_beta   90.00
_cell.angle_gamma   90.00
#
_symmetry.space_group_name_H-M   'P 1'
#
loop_
_entity.id
_entity.type
_entity.pdbx_description
1 polymer ?
#
loop_
_entity_poly.entity_id
_entity_poly.type
_entity_poly.pdbx_seq_one_letter_code
_entity_poly.pdbx_strand_id
1 'polypeptide(L)'
;MDKPILTAPFFVFEGNSLDIFQTIDEIEQKIEPIDVLNNEYAIYDVSGNILKFHVVKTETRFLGVLNIMVDTVQFSHILATSPQVLFQRMQQTYLAWGGSETDELSFDELKNQLFDLLSR
;
A
#
# COMPACT_ATOMS: atom_id res chain seq x y z
N MET A 1 -15.04 6.10 -19.66
CA MET A 1 -14.32 4.98 -19.02
C MET A 1 -14.69 5.04 -17.55
N ASP A 2 -15.28 3.98 -17.01
CA ASP A 2 -15.62 3.94 -15.60
C ASP A 2 -14.34 4.00 -14.76
N LYS A 3 -14.35 4.84 -13.72
CA LYS A 3 -13.23 4.94 -12.78
C LYS A 3 -13.13 3.57 -12.07
N PRO A 4 -11.94 2.95 -11.99
CA PRO A 4 -11.78 1.68 -11.29
C PRO A 4 -12.27 1.82 -9.85
N ILE A 5 -13.10 0.88 -9.39
CA ILE A 5 -13.59 0.83 -8.02
C ILE A 5 -12.44 0.31 -7.15
N LEU A 6 -11.82 1.22 -6.40
CA LEU A 6 -10.81 0.89 -5.40
C LEU A 6 -11.51 0.41 -4.13
N THR A 7 -11.04 -0.70 -3.56
CA THR A 7 -11.70 -1.32 -2.40
C THR A 7 -10.73 -1.43 -1.22
N ALA A 8 -10.99 -0.67 -0.16
CA ALA A 8 -10.23 -0.73 1.08
C ALA A 8 -10.44 -2.08 1.81
N PRO A 9 -9.52 -2.48 2.72
CA PRO A 9 -8.25 -1.80 3.03
C PRO A 9 -7.22 -1.95 1.90
N PHE A 10 -6.21 -1.08 1.95
CA PHE A 10 -5.05 -1.11 1.06
C PHE A 10 -3.83 -1.65 1.80
N PHE A 11 -3.13 -2.60 1.18
CA PHE A 11 -1.96 -3.26 1.73
C PHE A 11 -0.71 -2.73 1.04
N VAL A 12 0.19 -2.12 1.80
CA VAL A 12 1.43 -1.51 1.31
C VAL A 12 2.60 -2.35 1.81
N PHE A 13 3.29 -3.01 0.88
CA PHE A 13 4.43 -3.87 1.19
C PHE A 13 5.75 -3.19 0.82
N GLU A 14 6.69 -3.15 1.76
CA GLU A 14 8.09 -2.78 1.56
C GLU A 14 8.95 -3.98 1.96
N GLY A 15 9.39 -4.77 0.97
CA GLY A 15 9.97 -6.09 1.24
C GLY A 15 8.97 -7.03 1.94
N ASN A 16 9.24 -7.39 3.20
CA ASN A 16 8.35 -8.18 4.06
C ASN A 16 7.61 -7.32 5.11
N SER A 17 7.88 -6.02 5.16
CA SER A 17 7.09 -5.08 5.96
C SER A 17 5.71 -4.91 5.33
N LEU A 18 4.71 -4.62 6.15
CA LEU A 18 3.34 -4.38 5.73
C LEU A 18 2.75 -3.24 6.54
N ASP A 19 2.25 -2.24 5.85
CA ASP A 19 1.36 -1.22 6.38
C ASP A 19 -0.04 -1.37 5.77
N ILE A 20 -1.07 -0.99 6.52
CA ILE A 20 -2.46 -1.10 6.07
C ILE A 20 -3.15 0.25 6.21
N PHE A 21 -3.77 0.70 5.12
CA PHE A 21 -4.44 2.00 5.02
C PHE A 21 -5.90 1.83 4.63
N GLN A 22 -6.75 2.78 5.02
CA GLN A 22 -8.18 2.78 4.69
C GLN A 22 -8.48 3.65 3.47
N THR A 23 -7.62 4.62 3.16
CA THR A 23 -7.81 5.56 2.05
C THR A 23 -6.55 5.74 1.22
N ILE A 24 -6.70 6.15 -0.04
CA ILE A 24 -5.58 6.51 -0.91
C ILE A 24 -4.84 7.74 -0.37
N ASP A 25 -5.57 8.71 0.16
CA ASP A 25 -5.00 9.94 0.71
C ASP A 25 -4.02 9.64 1.85
N GLU A 26 -4.31 8.66 2.72
CA GLU A 26 -3.38 8.22 3.77
C GLU A 26 -2.08 7.67 3.17
N ILE A 27 -2.17 6.89 2.08
CA ILE A 27 -1.02 6.33 1.38
C ILE A 27 -0.18 7.46 0.75
N GLU A 28 -0.82 8.39 0.03
CA GLU A 28 -0.17 9.53 -0.61
C GLU A 28 0.57 10.44 0.39
N GLN A 29 0.06 10.54 1.61
CA GLN A 29 0.69 11.32 2.69
C GLN A 29 1.83 10.58 3.40
N LYS A 30 1.82 9.25 3.37
CA LYS A 30 2.73 8.42 4.17
C LYS A 30 3.93 7.89 3.38
N ILE A 31 3.75 7.56 2.11
CA ILE A 31 4.83 7.03 1.26
C ILE A 31 5.78 8.16 0.87
N GLU A 32 7.08 7.90 0.97
CA GLU A 32 8.09 8.88 0.57
C GLU A 32 8.26 8.91 -0.96
N PRO A 33 8.43 10.10 -1.58
CA PRO A 33 8.63 10.19 -3.02
C PRO A 33 9.82 9.37 -3.54
N ILE A 34 10.91 9.29 -2.77
CA ILE A 34 12.12 8.56 -3.19
C ILE A 34 11.85 7.07 -3.36
N ASP A 35 11.00 6.52 -2.49
CA ASP A 35 10.64 5.11 -2.49
C ASP A 35 9.82 4.72 -3.73
N VAL A 36 8.92 5.62 -4.15
CA VAL A 36 8.15 5.46 -5.40
C VAL A 36 9.10 5.44 -6.59
N LEU A 37 10.11 6.32 -6.61
CA LEU A 37 11.10 6.39 -7.69
C LEU A 37 12.00 5.14 -7.73
N ASN A 38 12.33 4.59 -6.58
CA ASN A 38 13.15 3.38 -6.45
C ASN A 38 12.34 2.08 -6.66
N ASN A 39 11.02 2.15 -6.78
CA ASN A 39 10.11 1.00 -6.84
C ASN A 39 10.23 0.06 -5.62
N GLU A 40 10.37 0.63 -4.43
CA GLU A 40 10.57 -0.14 -3.19
C GLU A 40 9.26 -0.71 -2.62
N TYR A 41 8.12 -0.27 -3.15
CA TYR A 41 6.80 -0.62 -2.64
C TYR A 41 5.94 -1.40 -3.64
N ALA A 42 5.12 -2.29 -3.10
CA ALA A 42 4.02 -2.93 -3.81
C ALA A 42 2.71 -2.70 -3.04
N ILE A 43 1.73 -2.10 -3.70
CA ILE A 43 0.50 -1.64 -3.06
C ILE A 43 -0.68 -2.36 -3.71
N TYR A 44 -1.54 -2.95 -2.88
CA TYR A 44 -2.68 -3.75 -3.32
C TYR A 44 -3.97 -3.26 -2.67
N ASP A 45 -5.09 -3.33 -3.39
CA ASP A 45 -6.42 -3.31 -2.78
C ASP A 45 -6.83 -4.71 -2.30
N VAL A 46 -7.95 -4.83 -1.56
CA VAL A 46 -8.43 -6.13 -1.05
C VAL A 46 -8.84 -7.11 -2.16
N SER A 47 -9.13 -6.62 -3.36
CA SER A 47 -9.40 -7.47 -4.53
C SER A 47 -8.12 -7.96 -5.20
N GLY A 48 -6.96 -7.57 -4.67
CA GLY A 48 -5.65 -7.92 -5.18
C GLY A 48 -5.17 -7.02 -6.32
N ASN A 49 -5.88 -5.97 -6.74
CA ASN A 49 -5.38 -5.10 -7.81
C ASN A 49 -4.14 -4.34 -7.33
N ILE A 50 -3.14 -4.16 -8.20
CA ILE A 50 -1.96 -3.35 -7.89
C ILE A 50 -2.29 -1.89 -8.12
N LEU A 51 -2.00 -1.04 -7.13
CA LEU A 51 -2.13 0.39 -7.23
C LEU A 51 -0.75 0.98 -7.58
N LYS A 52 -0.70 1.77 -8.65
CA LYS A 52 0.50 2.49 -9.06
C LYS A 52 0.40 3.95 -8.68
N PHE A 53 1.52 4.46 -8.18
CA PHE A 53 1.70 5.84 -7.77
C PHE A 53 2.84 6.46 -8.57
N HIS A 54 2.87 7.78 -8.59
CA HIS A 54 3.91 8.56 -9.24
C HIS A 54 4.22 9.79 -8.41
N VAL A 55 5.41 10.36 -8.63
CA VAL A 55 5.84 11.59 -7.99
C VAL A 55 5.50 12.77 -8.88
N VAL A 56 4.80 13.76 -8.32
CA VAL A 56 4.53 15.05 -8.97
C VAL A 56 5.09 16.18 -8.14
N LYS A 57 5.43 17.28 -8.82
CA LYS A 57 5.82 18.52 -8.14
C LYS A 57 4.60 19.37 -7.86
N THR A 58 4.36 19.62 -6.59
CA THR A 58 3.26 20.47 -6.13
C THR A 58 3.83 21.76 -5.53
N GLU A 59 3.21 22.89 -5.86
CA GLU A 59 3.53 24.16 -5.22
C GLU A 59 2.90 24.20 -3.82
N THR A 60 3.72 24.44 -2.80
CA THR A 60 3.28 24.56 -1.41
C THR A 60 3.72 25.90 -0.83
N ARG A 61 2.83 26.51 -0.05
CA ARG A 61 3.15 27.73 0.71
C ARG A 61 3.90 27.36 1.99
N PHE A 62 5.17 27.70 2.03
CA PHE A 62 5.98 27.63 3.24
C PHE A 62 5.88 28.95 4.00
N LEU A 63 5.39 28.88 5.25
CA LEU A 63 5.22 30.04 6.15
C LEU A 63 4.41 31.21 5.56
N GLY A 64 3.46 30.94 4.66
CA GLY A 64 2.50 31.92 4.14
C GLY A 64 3.04 32.99 3.18
N VAL A 65 4.36 33.05 2.96
CA VAL A 65 5.00 34.08 2.12
C VAL A 65 5.91 33.52 1.03
N LEU A 66 6.33 32.26 1.14
CA LEU A 66 7.22 31.63 0.17
C LEU A 66 6.50 30.48 -0.52
N ASN A 67 6.49 30.49 -1.85
CA ASN A 67 6.08 29.32 -2.62
C ASN A 67 7.32 28.45 -2.87
N ILE A 68 7.25 27.20 -2.46
CA ILE A 68 8.28 26.19 -2.74
C ILE A 68 7.66 25.06 -3.56
N MET A 69 8.48 24.41 -4.39
CA MET A 69 8.08 23.19 -5.09
C MET A 69 8.51 21.99 -4.25
N VAL A 70 7.55 21.13 -3.93
CA VAL A 70 7.79 19.89 -3.19
C VAL A 70 7.36 18.70 -4.02
N ASP A 71 8.12 17.61 -3.92
CA ASP A 71 7.75 16.34 -4.52
C ASP A 71 6.66 15.68 -3.64
N THR A 72 5.56 15.27 -4.25
CA THR A 72 4.41 14.65 -3.59
C THR A 72 4.01 13.37 -4.33
N VAL A 73 3.56 12.36 -3.59
CA VAL A 73 3.10 11.10 -4.16
C VAL A 73 1.63 11.23 -4.55
N GLN A 74 1.27 10.75 -5.74
CA GLN A 74 -0.11 10.72 -6.21
C GLN A 74 -0.46 9.37 -6.85
N PHE A 75 -1.67 8.89 -6.60
CA PHE A 75 -2.25 7.75 -7.26
C PHE A 75 -2.34 8.00 -8.77
N SER A 76 -1.96 6.98 -9.54
CA SER A 76 -1.95 7.04 -11.00
C SER A 76 -3.05 6.17 -11.58
N HIS A 77 -2.92 4.85 -11.43
CA HIS A 77 -3.79 3.88 -12.06
C HIS A 77 -3.71 2.53 -11.35
N ILE A 78 -4.61 1.62 -11.72
CA ILE A 78 -4.55 0.22 -11.31
C ILE A 78 -3.97 -0.65 -12.40
N LEU A 79 -3.28 -1.70 -11.99
CA LEU A 79 -2.94 -2.84 -12.82
C LEU A 79 -3.72 -4.04 -12.30
N ALA A 80 -4.57 -4.61 -13.17
CA ALA A 80 -5.27 -5.84 -12.85
C ALA A 80 -4.23 -6.95 -12.60
N THR A 81 -4.40 -7.65 -11.49
CA THR A 81 -3.64 -8.86 -11.19
C THR A 81 -4.59 -9.84 -10.50
N SER A 82 -4.05 -10.79 -9.72
CA SER A 82 -4.83 -11.79 -9.03
C SER A 82 -4.82 -11.61 -7.50
N PRO A 83 -5.96 -11.83 -6.81
CA PRO A 83 -6.03 -12.02 -5.36
C PRO A 83 -5.01 -13.03 -4.81
N GLN A 84 -4.62 -14.05 -5.60
CA GLN A 84 -3.64 -15.04 -5.16
C GLN A 84 -2.24 -14.43 -4.94
N VAL A 85 -1.85 -13.40 -5.70
CA VAL A 85 -0.55 -12.74 -5.53
C VAL A 85 -0.51 -11.93 -4.24
N LEU A 86 -1.60 -11.22 -3.93
CA LEU A 86 -1.77 -10.54 -2.64
C LEU A 86 -1.72 -11.55 -1.50
N PHE A 87 -2.46 -12.65 -1.61
CA PHE A 87 -2.48 -13.68 -0.57
C PHE A 87 -1.08 -14.25 -0.30
N GLN A 88 -0.32 -14.58 -1.36
CA GLN A 88 1.07 -15.04 -1.22
C GLN A 88 1.97 -14.00 -0.52
N ARG A 89 1.80 -12.71 -0.82
CA ARG A 89 2.54 -11.63 -0.15
C ARG A 89 2.18 -11.55 1.34
N MET A 90 0.89 -11.63 1.67
CA MET A 90 0.44 -11.65 3.06
C MET A 90 1.01 -12.85 3.83
N GLN A 91 1.06 -14.04 3.20
CA GLN A 91 1.65 -15.24 3.82
C GLN A 91 3.14 -15.04 4.11
N GLN A 92 3.89 -14.49 3.14
CA GLN A 92 5.32 -14.20 3.31
C GLN A 92 5.58 -13.22 4.47
N THR A 93 4.80 -12.13 4.55
CA THR A 93 4.90 -11.18 5.65
C THR A 93 4.56 -11.83 6.99
N TYR A 94 3.48 -12.60 7.07
CA TYR A 94 3.07 -13.27 8.30
C TYR A 94 4.16 -14.22 8.83
N LEU A 95 4.75 -15.03 7.94
CA LEU A 95 5.87 -15.92 8.29
C LEU A 95 7.11 -15.11 8.73
N ALA A 96 7.41 -13.99 8.06
CA ALA A 96 8.53 -13.13 8.43
C ALA A 96 8.36 -12.49 9.82
N TRP A 97 7.13 -12.30 10.28
CA TRP A 97 6.81 -11.80 11.63
C TRP A 97 6.74 -12.91 12.69
N GLY A 98 7.15 -14.14 12.36
CA GLY A 98 7.17 -15.28 13.28
C GLY A 98 5.85 -16.03 13.38
N GLY A 99 4.92 -15.79 12.44
CA GLY A 99 3.74 -16.61 12.27
C GLY A 99 4.08 -18.07 11.94
N SER A 100 3.20 -19.00 12.30
CA SER A 100 3.33 -20.43 11.96
C SER A 100 2.86 -20.72 10.53
N GLU A 101 2.95 -21.98 10.08
CA GLU A 101 2.50 -22.40 8.75
C GLU A 101 1.09 -21.88 8.43
N THR A 102 0.95 -21.33 7.23
CA THR A 102 -0.26 -20.65 6.75
C THR A 102 -1.14 -21.52 5.85
N ASP A 103 -0.78 -22.78 5.66
CA ASP A 103 -1.38 -23.67 4.65
C ASP A 103 -2.86 -23.99 4.93
N GLU A 104 -3.33 -23.70 6.15
CA GLU A 104 -4.73 -23.87 6.56
C GLU A 104 -5.51 -22.54 6.70
N LEU A 105 -4.84 -21.38 6.59
CA LEU A 105 -5.51 -20.08 6.78
C LEU A 105 -6.19 -19.63 5.49
N SER A 106 -7.46 -19.25 5.59
CA SER A 106 -8.15 -18.49 4.55
C SER A 106 -7.61 -17.06 4.45
N PHE A 107 -7.93 -16.37 3.35
CA PHE A 107 -7.56 -14.96 3.16
C PHE A 107 -8.04 -14.07 4.31
N ASP A 108 -9.29 -14.23 4.73
CA ASP A 108 -9.86 -13.39 5.80
C ASP A 108 -9.24 -13.69 7.17
N GLU A 109 -8.91 -14.95 7.45
CA GLU A 109 -8.21 -15.32 8.69
C GLU A 109 -6.80 -14.72 8.71
N LEU A 110 -6.04 -14.86 7.62
CA LEU A 110 -4.70 -14.30 7.51
C LEU A 110 -4.72 -12.78 7.61
N LYS A 111 -5.69 -12.13 6.96
CA LYS A 111 -5.92 -10.69 7.06
C LYS A 111 -6.11 -10.29 8.52
N ASN A 112 -7.04 -10.93 9.24
CA ASN A 112 -7.32 -10.59 10.63
C ASN A 112 -6.09 -10.81 11.54
N GLN A 113 -5.33 -11.89 11.32
CA GLN A 113 -4.09 -12.15 12.06
C GLN A 113 -3.04 -11.04 11.84
N LEU A 114 -2.87 -10.56 10.61
CA LEU A 114 -1.95 -9.46 10.31
C LEU A 114 -2.41 -8.14 10.94
N PHE A 115 -3.71 -7.84 10.94
CA PHE A 115 -4.26 -6.67 11.62
C PHE A 115 -4.01 -6.71 13.14
N ASP A 116 -4.18 -7.88 13.77
CA ASP A 116 -3.92 -8.06 15.19
C ASP A 116 -2.44 -7.86 15.53
N LEU A 117 -1.52 -8.31 14.66
CA LEU A 117 -0.08 -8.12 14.85
C LEU A 117 0.34 -6.65 14.72
N LEU A 118 -0.29 -5.90 13.82
CA LEU A 118 -0.05 -4.46 13.64
C LEU A 118 -0.57 -3.58 14.79
N SER A 119 -1.49 -4.12 15.59
CA SER A 119 -2.13 -3.38 16.70
C SER A 119 -1.42 -3.56 18.05
N ARG A 120 -0.32 -4.30 18.11
CA ARG A 120 0.47 -4.59 19.32
C ARG A 120 1.61 -3.61 19.51
#